data_AF-Q8NQT2-F1
#
_entry.id   AF-Q8NQT2-F1
#
_cell.length_a   1.000
_cell.length_b   1.000
_cell.length_c   1.000
_cell.angle_alpha   90.00
_cell.angle_beta   90.00
_cell.angle_gamma   90.00
#
_symmetry.space_group_name_H-M   'P 1'
#
loop_
_entity.id
_entity.type
_entity.pdbx_description
1 polymer ?
#
loop_
_entity_poly.entity_id
_entity_poly.type
_entity_poly.pdbx_seq_one_letter_code
_entity_poly.pdbx_strand_id
1 'polypeptide(L)'
;MKYEFNNRFRTKSVLASVLKQSNRVSGHLHDQELFLLNRVSRIAGASAITLCIGLTTILSPTSTAQSLEQITPLPESAIDLNAEIHVNTSDISAEQILGAQDEITTMYDSHDPYEYFDTLTDIEQRSIIAALKRDPSSLQQRQETRLAAQSDPYKIYISGLEMLSCINLVDVVSCGIANQAATKANNEAVARYPGDSLRNGKGDAFRHCSWNALMTIRIGSNGAERIATNHETIGDGPADENAMDLFNNAQGRQIGAGFINSKDETSALAICALWTNLGRLKTLK
;
A
#
# COMPACT_ATOMS: atom_id res chain seq x y z
N MET A 1 -29.79 -59.19 -2.66
CA MET A 1 -28.78 -58.64 -1.73
C MET A 1 -28.79 -57.13 -1.94
N LYS A 2 -29.36 -56.39 -1.00
CA LYS A 2 -29.51 -54.92 -1.01
C LYS A 2 -28.21 -54.28 -0.52
N TYR A 3 -27.77 -53.19 -1.11
CA TYR A 3 -27.16 -52.08 -0.37
C TYR A 3 -27.51 -50.76 -1.04
N GLU A 4 -28.09 -49.87 -0.23
CA GLU A 4 -28.68 -48.59 -0.55
C GLU A 4 -27.61 -47.50 -0.66
N PHE A 5 -27.74 -46.60 -1.64
CA PHE A 5 -27.11 -45.28 -1.62
C PHE A 5 -28.23 -44.25 -1.44
N ASN A 6 -28.25 -43.59 -0.28
CA ASN A 6 -29.17 -42.50 0.00
C ASN A 6 -28.45 -41.38 0.76
N ASN A 7 -28.89 -40.15 0.50
CA ASN A 7 -28.57 -38.88 1.18
C ASN A 7 -27.20 -38.21 0.98
N ARG A 8 -27.13 -37.26 0.03
CA ARG A 8 -26.61 -35.88 0.27
C ARG A 8 -27.29 -34.85 -0.65
N PHE A 9 -28.57 -34.59 -0.43
CA PHE A 9 -29.26 -33.39 -0.93
C PHE A 9 -30.11 -32.79 0.19
N ARG A 10 -29.47 -32.17 1.20
CA ARG A 10 -30.20 -31.39 2.22
C ARG A 10 -29.31 -30.44 3.02
N THR A 11 -28.70 -29.44 2.37
CA THR A 11 -28.06 -28.31 3.09
C THR A 11 -28.23 -26.95 2.40
N LYS A 12 -29.24 -26.80 1.52
CA LYS A 12 -29.55 -25.50 0.87
C LYS A 12 -30.80 -24.76 1.40
N SER A 13 -31.39 -25.15 2.54
CA SER A 13 -32.60 -24.46 3.04
C SER A 13 -32.58 -23.97 4.50
N VAL A 14 -31.40 -23.84 5.13
CA VAL A 14 -31.30 -23.32 6.52
C VAL A 14 -30.61 -21.95 6.62
N LEU A 15 -29.84 -21.53 5.61
CA LEU A 15 -29.22 -20.19 5.63
C LEU A 15 -30.16 -19.03 5.27
N ALA A 16 -31.34 -19.30 4.69
CA ALA A 16 -32.28 -18.26 4.28
C ALA A 16 -33.23 -17.78 5.40
N SER A 17 -33.31 -18.48 6.56
CA SER A 17 -34.15 -18.04 7.68
C SER A 17 -33.39 -17.18 8.71
N VAL A 18 -32.07 -17.32 8.82
CA VAL A 18 -31.25 -16.57 9.79
C VAL A 18 -31.04 -15.11 9.36
N LEU A 19 -30.98 -14.84 8.06
CA LEU A 19 -30.82 -13.48 7.52
C LEU A 19 -32.10 -12.61 7.60
N LYS A 20 -33.28 -13.22 7.84
CA LYS A 20 -34.55 -12.47 7.97
C LYS A 20 -34.86 -12.02 9.40
N GLN A 21 -34.09 -12.48 10.39
CA GLN A 21 -34.29 -12.13 11.81
C GLN A 21 -33.35 -11.02 12.32
N SER A 22 -32.23 -10.75 11.62
CA SER A 22 -31.32 -9.66 11.99
C SER A 22 -31.84 -8.27 11.55
N ASN A 23 -32.62 -8.19 10.46
CA ASN A 23 -33.22 -6.94 9.98
C ASN A 23 -34.47 -6.47 10.75
N ARG A 24 -34.83 -7.12 11.87
CA ARG A 24 -35.93 -6.66 12.75
C ARG A 24 -35.46 -5.99 14.04
N VAL A 25 -34.14 -5.93 14.28
CA VAL A 25 -33.56 -5.36 15.51
C VAL A 25 -32.96 -3.96 15.30
N SER A 26 -32.76 -3.51 14.05
CA SER A 26 -32.27 -2.14 13.75
C SER A 26 -33.34 -1.05 13.68
N GLY A 27 -34.60 -1.34 14.02
CA GLY A 27 -35.71 -0.37 14.02
C GLY A 27 -36.06 0.22 15.40
N HIS A 28 -35.25 -0.02 16.43
CA HIS A 28 -35.63 0.33 17.82
C HIS A 28 -34.49 0.82 18.71
N LEU A 29 -33.51 1.52 18.12
CA LEU A 29 -32.46 2.26 18.84
C LEU A 29 -32.31 3.67 18.23
N HIS A 30 -33.45 4.30 17.97
CA HIS A 30 -33.55 5.69 17.55
C HIS A 30 -34.66 6.33 18.39
N ASP A 31 -34.43 6.41 19.70
CA ASP A 31 -35.19 7.22 20.68
C ASP A 31 -34.68 6.90 22.08
N GLN A 32 -33.58 7.55 22.48
CA GLN A 32 -33.22 7.86 23.88
C GLN A 32 -31.79 8.43 23.88
N GLU A 33 -31.67 9.75 23.82
CA GLU A 33 -30.63 10.58 24.46
C GLU A 33 -30.88 12.05 24.03
N LEU A 34 -32.04 12.58 24.43
CA LEU A 34 -32.38 13.98 24.21
C LEU A 34 -33.04 14.59 25.45
N PHE A 35 -32.36 14.51 26.59
CA PHE A 35 -32.73 15.28 27.78
C PHE A 35 -31.49 15.45 28.64
N LEU A 36 -30.85 16.62 28.58
CA LEU A 36 -30.18 17.31 29.70
C LEU A 36 -29.57 18.63 29.21
N LEU A 37 -30.44 19.58 28.85
CA LEU A 37 -30.06 20.98 28.67
C LEU A 37 -31.22 21.87 29.10
N ASN A 38 -31.37 22.07 30.41
CA ASN A 38 -31.91 23.30 30.99
C ASN A 38 -31.80 23.30 32.51
N ARG A 39 -30.91 24.14 33.05
CA ARG A 39 -31.17 25.00 34.21
C ARG A 39 -29.99 25.97 34.39
N VAL A 40 -30.11 27.11 33.73
CA VAL A 40 -29.45 28.34 34.17
C VAL A 40 -30.25 28.87 35.35
N SER A 41 -29.67 28.85 36.55
CA SER A 41 -30.10 29.70 37.66
C SER A 41 -28.91 30.15 38.47
N ARG A 42 -28.80 31.48 38.56
CA ARG A 42 -27.81 32.29 39.27
C ARG A 42 -27.84 32.03 40.77
N ILE A 43 -26.68 31.96 41.42
CA ILE A 43 -26.50 32.44 42.79
C ILE A 43 -25.21 33.26 42.82
N ALA A 44 -25.36 34.53 43.21
CA ALA A 44 -24.27 35.43 43.57
C ALA A 44 -23.99 35.31 45.08
N GLY A 45 -22.73 35.46 45.50
CA GLY A 45 -22.43 35.77 46.91
C GLY A 45 -21.08 35.31 47.47
N ALA A 46 -20.07 36.17 47.30
CA ALA A 46 -19.03 36.55 48.28
C ALA A 46 -17.86 35.60 48.69
N SER A 47 -16.67 36.05 48.28
CA SER A 47 -15.47 36.30 49.12
C SER A 47 -14.53 35.15 49.55
N ALA A 48 -13.48 35.00 48.71
CA ALA A 48 -12.05 35.00 49.05
C ALA A 48 -11.53 34.19 50.26
N ILE A 49 -10.91 33.04 49.96
CA ILE A 49 -9.63 32.64 50.57
C ILE A 49 -8.72 32.14 49.45
N THR A 50 -7.72 32.95 49.11
CA THR A 50 -6.59 32.59 48.25
C THR A 50 -5.70 31.60 48.99
N LEU A 51 -5.66 30.34 48.54
CA LEU A 51 -4.59 29.41 48.84
C LEU A 51 -4.00 28.94 47.51
N CYS A 52 -2.98 29.64 47.04
CA CYS A 52 -2.17 29.24 45.89
C CYS A 52 -1.34 28.01 46.28
N ILE A 53 -1.91 26.82 46.17
CA ILE A 53 -1.12 25.61 45.97
C ILE A 53 -0.86 25.56 44.46
N GLY A 54 0.37 25.87 44.07
CA GLY A 54 0.83 25.72 42.70
C GLY A 54 0.81 24.25 42.30
N LEU A 55 -0.33 23.78 41.78
CA LEU A 55 -0.34 22.66 40.87
C LEU A 55 0.04 23.22 39.50
N THR A 56 1.34 23.28 39.23
CA THR A 56 1.79 23.10 37.85
C THR A 56 1.36 21.69 37.45
N THR A 57 0.16 21.57 36.89
CA THR A 57 -0.11 20.48 35.96
C THR A 57 0.86 20.69 34.82
N ILE A 58 2.02 20.04 34.92
CA ILE A 58 2.84 19.74 33.75
C ILE A 58 1.91 18.88 32.90
N LEU A 59 1.25 19.48 31.92
CA LEU A 59 0.83 18.73 30.76
C LEU A 59 2.14 18.25 30.15
N SER A 60 2.57 17.05 30.56
CA SER A 60 3.53 16.30 29.78
C SER A 60 2.94 16.24 28.38
N PRO A 61 3.66 16.67 27.33
CA PRO A 61 3.20 16.40 25.97
C PRO A 61 2.88 14.91 25.91
N THR A 62 1.67 14.60 25.44
CA THR A 62 1.23 13.23 25.23
C THR A 62 2.37 12.46 24.55
N SER A 63 2.70 11.27 25.04
CA SER A 63 3.84 10.46 24.58
C SER A 63 3.90 10.25 23.06
N THR A 64 2.79 10.49 22.36
CA THR A 64 2.66 10.53 20.90
C THR A 64 3.38 11.69 20.21
N ALA A 65 3.49 12.87 20.81
CA ALA A 65 4.20 14.00 20.19
C ALA A 65 5.73 13.82 20.27
N GLN A 66 6.20 13.18 21.34
CA GLN A 66 7.63 12.98 21.60
C GLN A 66 8.23 11.84 20.74
N SER A 67 7.41 10.92 20.21
CA SER A 67 7.85 9.86 19.30
C SER A 67 7.97 10.34 17.83
N LEU A 68 7.25 11.39 17.43
CA LEU A 68 7.25 11.88 16.05
C LEU A 68 8.54 12.65 15.67
N GLU A 69 9.27 13.20 16.65
CA GLU A 69 10.48 14.01 16.42
C GLU A 69 11.79 13.21 16.42
N GLN A 70 11.77 11.92 16.72
CA GLN A 70 13.01 11.13 16.85
C GLN A 70 13.56 10.56 15.52
N ILE A 71 12.73 10.47 14.49
CA ILE A 71 13.17 9.96 13.18
C ILE A 71 13.87 11.09 12.43
N THR A 72 15.13 10.85 12.09
CA THR A 72 15.94 11.79 11.31
C THR A 72 15.95 11.42 9.82
N PRO A 73 15.93 12.41 8.91
CA PRO A 73 16.18 12.22 7.48
C PRO A 73 17.49 11.49 7.21
N LEU A 74 17.52 10.60 6.22
CA LEU A 74 18.80 10.11 5.71
C LEU A 74 19.50 11.25 4.96
N PRO A 75 20.82 11.38 5.09
CA PRO A 75 21.58 12.28 4.23
C PRO A 75 21.54 11.73 2.80
N GLU A 76 21.49 12.62 1.81
CA GLU A 76 21.48 12.23 0.40
C GLU A 76 22.68 11.35 0.01
N SER A 77 23.85 11.59 0.61
CA SER A 77 25.06 10.78 0.39
C SER A 77 24.93 9.32 0.83
N ALA A 78 23.89 8.96 1.58
CA ALA A 78 23.60 7.59 1.99
C ALA A 78 22.56 6.90 1.10
N ILE A 79 22.05 7.59 0.06
CA ILE A 79 21.02 7.08 -0.85
C ILE A 79 21.65 6.92 -2.23
N ASP A 80 21.50 5.74 -2.82
CA ASP A 80 21.83 5.53 -4.22
C ASP A 80 20.71 6.07 -5.11
N LEU A 81 20.95 7.25 -5.69
CA LEU A 81 20.00 7.95 -6.56
C LEU A 81 19.99 7.43 -8.00
N ASN A 82 20.85 6.45 -8.32
CA ASN A 82 20.86 5.75 -9.60
C ASN A 82 20.58 4.25 -9.41
N ALA A 83 19.97 3.88 -8.28
CA ALA A 83 19.67 2.49 -7.97
C ALA A 83 18.74 1.91 -9.04
N GLU A 84 19.16 0.79 -9.63
CA GLU A 84 18.36 0.01 -10.55
C GLU A 84 18.30 -1.44 -10.07
N ILE A 85 17.13 -2.06 -10.20
CA ILE A 85 16.95 -3.49 -9.95
C ILE A 85 16.23 -4.11 -11.13
N HIS A 86 16.93 -5.02 -11.81
CA HIS A 86 16.41 -5.82 -12.90
C HIS A 86 16.39 -7.28 -12.50
N VAL A 87 15.33 -8.00 -12.88
CA VAL A 87 15.41 -9.46 -12.96
C VAL A 87 16.46 -9.82 -14.00
N ASN A 88 17.51 -10.54 -13.56
CA ASN A 88 18.57 -10.98 -14.45
C ASN A 88 17.99 -11.98 -15.45
N THR A 89 18.09 -11.71 -16.75
CA THR A 89 17.64 -12.64 -17.80
C THR A 89 18.74 -12.92 -18.81
N SER A 90 19.98 -12.61 -18.48
CA SER A 90 21.13 -12.67 -19.41
C SER A 90 21.57 -14.10 -19.76
N ASP A 91 21.28 -15.06 -18.88
CA ASP A 91 21.54 -16.50 -19.00
C ASP A 91 20.37 -17.26 -19.65
N ILE A 92 19.23 -16.62 -19.88
CA ILE A 92 18.06 -17.27 -20.48
C ILE A 92 18.30 -17.44 -21.99
N SER A 93 18.31 -18.69 -22.44
CA SER A 93 18.51 -19.06 -23.83
C SER A 93 17.32 -18.71 -24.72
N ALA A 94 17.55 -18.65 -26.04
CA ALA A 94 16.48 -18.46 -27.01
C ALA A 94 15.44 -19.60 -26.98
N GLU A 95 15.87 -20.83 -26.69
CA GLU A 95 14.98 -21.99 -26.56
C GLU A 95 14.04 -21.85 -25.36
N GLN A 96 14.57 -21.43 -24.20
CA GLN A 96 13.77 -21.17 -23.00
C GLN A 96 12.76 -20.04 -23.21
N ILE A 97 13.15 -18.97 -23.91
CA ILE A 97 12.25 -17.86 -24.26
C ILE A 97 11.12 -18.32 -25.19
N LEU A 98 11.42 -19.18 -26.17
CA LEU A 98 10.41 -19.74 -27.05
C LEU A 98 9.48 -20.71 -26.29
N GLY A 99 10.03 -21.53 -25.40
CA GLY A 99 9.27 -22.46 -24.57
C GLY A 99 8.34 -21.79 -23.56
N ALA A 100 8.64 -20.55 -23.15
CA ALA A 100 7.81 -19.80 -22.21
C ALA A 100 6.43 -19.40 -22.77
N GLN A 101 6.18 -19.50 -24.09
CA GLN A 101 4.92 -19.08 -24.70
C GLN A 101 3.70 -19.87 -24.20
N ASP A 102 3.87 -21.17 -23.95
CA ASP A 102 2.81 -22.03 -23.41
C ASP A 102 2.52 -21.68 -21.94
N GLU A 103 3.57 -21.40 -21.15
CA GLU A 103 3.43 -20.97 -19.77
C GLU A 103 2.78 -19.60 -19.66
N ILE A 104 3.16 -18.66 -20.52
CA ILE A 104 2.52 -17.35 -20.63
C ILE A 104 1.02 -17.53 -20.89
N THR A 105 0.65 -18.36 -21.86
CA THR A 105 -0.75 -18.62 -22.19
C THR A 105 -1.50 -19.22 -20.99
N THR A 106 -0.92 -20.24 -20.35
CA THR A 106 -1.50 -20.90 -19.17
C THR A 106 -1.67 -19.93 -18.00
N MET A 107 -0.66 -19.12 -17.73
CA MET A 107 -0.68 -18.06 -16.71
C MET A 107 -1.83 -17.09 -16.97
N TYR A 108 -1.98 -16.59 -18.20
CA TYR A 108 -3.06 -15.67 -18.54
C TYR A 108 -4.45 -16.30 -18.51
N ASP A 109 -4.58 -17.60 -18.81
CA ASP A 109 -5.86 -18.31 -18.77
C ASP A 109 -6.24 -18.76 -17.35
N SER A 110 -5.29 -18.75 -16.41
CA SER A 110 -5.53 -19.10 -15.02
C SER A 110 -6.52 -18.14 -14.32
N HIS A 111 -7.07 -18.60 -13.19
CA HIS A 111 -7.97 -17.80 -12.38
C HIS A 111 -7.24 -16.59 -11.76
N ASP A 112 -6.03 -16.83 -11.26
CA ASP A 112 -5.10 -15.82 -10.74
C ASP A 112 -3.72 -15.97 -11.43
N PRO A 113 -3.44 -15.13 -12.45
CA PRO A 113 -2.18 -15.18 -13.19
C PRO A 113 -0.93 -14.98 -12.33
N TYR A 114 -1.02 -14.18 -11.27
CA TYR A 114 0.12 -13.85 -10.43
C TYR A 114 0.40 -14.95 -9.40
N GLU A 115 -0.65 -15.56 -8.85
CA GLU A 115 -0.50 -16.77 -8.03
C GLU A 115 0.07 -17.93 -8.86
N TYR A 116 -0.42 -18.14 -10.09
CA TYR A 116 0.14 -19.14 -10.99
C TYR A 116 1.64 -18.91 -11.24
N PHE A 117 2.02 -17.69 -11.60
CA PHE A 117 3.42 -17.33 -11.85
C PHE A 117 4.32 -17.58 -10.64
N ASP A 118 3.86 -17.28 -9.43
CA ASP A 118 4.61 -17.51 -8.18
C ASP A 118 4.89 -18.99 -7.90
N THR A 119 4.07 -19.91 -8.46
CA THR A 119 4.31 -21.36 -8.35
C THR A 119 5.39 -21.90 -9.29
N LEU A 120 5.77 -21.14 -10.31
CA LEU A 120 6.76 -21.55 -11.31
C LEU A 120 8.17 -21.51 -10.72
N THR A 121 9.07 -22.32 -11.31
CA THR A 121 10.49 -22.28 -10.96
C THR A 121 11.13 -20.95 -11.35
N ASP A 122 12.25 -20.58 -10.71
CA ASP A 122 12.99 -19.35 -11.04
C ASP A 122 13.31 -19.25 -12.54
N ILE A 123 13.70 -20.36 -13.17
CA ILE A 123 14.03 -20.37 -14.59
C ILE A 123 12.81 -20.14 -15.47
N GLU A 124 11.64 -20.70 -15.13
CA GLU A 124 10.38 -20.47 -15.85
C GLU A 124 9.93 -19.02 -15.70
N GLN A 125 9.94 -18.49 -14.47
CA GLN A 125 9.61 -17.09 -14.21
C GLN A 125 10.49 -16.13 -15.02
N ARG A 126 11.82 -16.34 -14.97
CA ARG A 126 12.79 -15.51 -15.71
C ARG A 126 12.66 -15.68 -17.23
N SER A 127 12.26 -16.85 -17.71
CA SER A 127 11.99 -17.10 -19.13
C SER A 127 10.77 -16.33 -19.62
N ILE A 128 9.69 -16.31 -18.83
CA ILE A 128 8.50 -15.50 -19.09
C ILE A 128 8.85 -14.01 -19.11
N ILE A 129 9.58 -13.53 -18.10
CA ILE A 129 10.02 -12.13 -18.03
C ILE A 129 10.91 -11.77 -19.24
N ALA A 130 11.83 -12.65 -19.62
CA ALA A 130 12.69 -12.44 -20.79
C ALA A 130 11.90 -12.38 -22.10
N ALA A 131 10.86 -13.22 -22.25
CA ALA A 131 9.96 -13.20 -23.40
C ALA A 131 9.16 -11.89 -23.48
N LEU A 132 8.58 -11.45 -22.35
CA LEU A 132 7.83 -10.20 -22.24
C LEU A 132 8.68 -8.96 -22.53
N LYS A 133 9.95 -8.95 -22.12
CA LYS A 133 10.90 -7.87 -22.44
C LYS A 133 11.19 -7.77 -23.94
N ARG A 134 11.13 -8.88 -24.69
CA ARG A 134 11.43 -8.92 -26.13
C ARG A 134 10.25 -8.52 -27.01
N ASP A 135 9.04 -8.92 -26.64
CA ASP A 135 7.81 -8.57 -27.36
C ASP A 135 6.68 -8.24 -26.37
N PRO A 136 6.66 -7.01 -25.84
CA PRO A 136 5.61 -6.58 -24.92
C PRO A 136 4.22 -6.49 -25.60
N SER A 137 4.17 -6.33 -26.93
CA SER A 137 2.96 -5.98 -27.68
C SER A 137 1.94 -7.12 -27.79
N SER A 138 2.41 -8.37 -27.96
CA SER A 138 1.55 -9.55 -28.09
C SER A 138 0.85 -9.93 -26.78
N LEU A 139 1.28 -9.37 -25.66
CA LEU A 139 0.77 -9.68 -24.33
C LEU A 139 -0.10 -8.53 -23.78
N GLN A 140 0.25 -7.28 -24.10
CA GLN A 140 -0.56 -6.11 -23.84
C GLN A 140 -1.96 -6.22 -24.48
N GLN A 141 -2.05 -6.70 -25.73
CA GLN A 141 -3.33 -6.86 -26.44
C GLN A 141 -4.27 -7.89 -25.78
N ARG A 142 -3.73 -8.96 -25.18
CA ARG A 142 -4.50 -9.95 -24.42
C ARG A 142 -4.97 -9.39 -23.06
N GLN A 143 -4.11 -8.63 -22.39
CA GLN A 143 -4.40 -8.01 -21.10
C GLN A 143 -5.46 -6.91 -21.19
N GLU A 144 -5.41 -6.05 -22.21
CA GLU A 144 -6.44 -5.03 -22.49
C GLU A 144 -7.83 -5.66 -22.71
N THR A 145 -7.89 -6.80 -23.40
CA THR A 145 -9.14 -7.51 -23.69
C THR A 145 -9.78 -8.10 -22.42
N ARG A 146 -8.98 -8.58 -21.45
CA ARG A 146 -9.47 -9.13 -20.17
C ARG A 146 -9.80 -8.04 -19.15
N LEU A 147 -9.00 -6.98 -19.04
CA LEU A 147 -9.24 -5.86 -18.14
C LEU A 147 -10.46 -5.02 -18.55
N ALA A 148 -10.77 -4.93 -19.85
CA ALA A 148 -12.02 -4.33 -20.32
C ALA A 148 -13.27 -5.12 -19.85
N ALA A 149 -13.11 -6.38 -19.43
CA ALA A 149 -14.21 -7.26 -18.98
C ALA A 149 -14.37 -7.33 -17.45
N GLN A 150 -13.40 -6.85 -16.66
CA GLN A 150 -13.45 -6.83 -15.20
C GLN A 150 -13.29 -5.40 -14.68
N SER A 151 -14.36 -4.87 -14.08
CA SER A 151 -14.33 -3.60 -13.36
C SER A 151 -13.45 -3.75 -12.11
N ASP A 152 -12.15 -3.52 -12.25
CA ASP A 152 -11.20 -3.72 -11.15
C ASP A 152 -11.07 -2.46 -10.27
N PRO A 153 -11.50 -2.50 -9.00
CA PRO A 153 -11.26 -1.43 -8.04
C PRO A 153 -9.78 -1.29 -7.61
N TYR A 154 -8.89 -2.22 -8.01
CA TYR A 154 -7.45 -2.17 -7.79
C TYR A 154 -6.74 -1.64 -9.03
N LYS A 155 -6.92 -0.36 -9.38
CA LYS A 155 -6.14 0.29 -10.44
C LYS A 155 -4.64 0.12 -10.14
N ILE A 156 -4.04 -0.86 -10.79
CA ILE A 156 -2.65 -1.26 -10.60
C ILE A 156 -1.78 -0.13 -11.18
N TYR A 157 -0.94 0.48 -10.34
CA TYR A 157 0.05 1.49 -10.77
C TYR A 157 1.31 0.84 -11.38
N ILE A 158 1.26 -0.47 -11.61
CA ILE A 158 2.36 -1.37 -11.95
C ILE A 158 1.97 -2.08 -13.25
N SER A 159 2.84 -2.03 -14.26
CA SER A 159 2.61 -2.76 -15.51
C SER A 159 2.63 -4.29 -15.27
N GLY A 160 2.08 -5.10 -16.19
CA GLY A 160 2.15 -6.57 -16.05
C GLY A 160 3.59 -7.07 -15.87
N LEU A 161 4.53 -6.55 -16.66
CA LEU A 161 5.96 -6.86 -16.54
C LEU A 161 6.55 -6.46 -15.19
N GLU A 162 6.14 -5.31 -14.67
CA GLU A 162 6.60 -4.82 -13.38
C GLU A 162 6.09 -5.67 -12.21
N MET A 163 4.86 -6.19 -12.30
CA MET A 163 4.32 -7.12 -11.31
C MET A 163 5.08 -8.45 -11.34
N LEU A 164 5.29 -9.04 -12.52
CA LEU A 164 6.03 -10.31 -12.62
C LEU A 164 7.47 -10.15 -12.13
N SER A 165 8.09 -9.00 -12.42
CA SER A 165 9.42 -8.67 -11.90
C SER A 165 9.39 -8.50 -10.37
N CYS A 166 8.36 -7.85 -9.82
CA CYS A 166 8.17 -7.75 -8.38
C CYS A 166 8.08 -9.13 -7.72
N ILE A 167 7.28 -10.05 -8.28
CA ILE A 167 7.07 -11.39 -7.74
C ILE A 167 8.37 -12.19 -7.77
N ASN A 168 9.08 -12.21 -8.91
CA ASN A 168 10.36 -12.91 -9.01
C ASN A 168 11.41 -12.33 -8.07
N LEU A 169 11.42 -11.01 -7.88
CA LEU A 169 12.32 -10.39 -6.93
C LEU A 169 11.94 -10.81 -5.51
N VAL A 170 10.70 -10.59 -5.08
CA VAL A 170 10.27 -10.68 -3.69
C VAL A 170 9.39 -11.91 -3.44
N ASP A 171 8.08 -11.77 -3.62
CA ASP A 171 7.05 -12.82 -3.58
C ASP A 171 5.67 -12.20 -3.89
N VAL A 172 4.69 -13.02 -4.28
CA VAL A 172 3.34 -12.55 -4.63
C VAL A 172 2.60 -11.83 -3.50
N VAL A 173 2.80 -12.25 -2.25
CA VAL A 173 2.09 -11.68 -1.09
C VAL A 173 2.60 -10.27 -0.82
N SER A 174 3.92 -10.09 -0.82
CA SER A 174 4.59 -8.80 -0.62
C SER A 174 4.23 -7.81 -1.73
N CYS A 175 4.18 -8.25 -2.98
CA CYS A 175 3.75 -7.41 -4.11
C CYS A 175 2.27 -7.02 -4.00
N GLY A 176 1.39 -7.93 -3.57
CA GLY A 176 0.00 -7.61 -3.26
C GLY A 176 -0.13 -6.54 -2.17
N ILE A 177 0.65 -6.65 -1.09
CA ILE A 177 0.70 -5.66 0.00
C ILE A 177 1.22 -4.31 -0.50
N ALA A 178 2.25 -4.31 -1.36
CA ALA A 178 2.81 -3.09 -1.94
C ALA A 178 1.78 -2.33 -2.80
N ASN A 179 0.93 -3.03 -3.56
CA ASN A 179 -0.16 -2.41 -4.32
C ASN A 179 -1.22 -1.76 -3.42
N GLN A 180 -1.59 -2.43 -2.32
CA GLN A 180 -2.50 -1.84 -1.34
C GLN A 180 -1.89 -0.60 -0.68
N ALA A 181 -0.59 -0.64 -0.38
CA ALA A 181 0.15 0.50 0.16
C ALA A 181 0.20 1.66 -0.85
N ALA A 182 0.45 1.40 -2.13
CA ALA A 182 0.47 2.39 -3.20
C ALA A 182 -0.90 3.07 -3.37
N THR A 183 -1.98 2.27 -3.35
CA THR A 183 -3.36 2.77 -3.42
C THR A 183 -3.66 3.71 -2.26
N LYS A 184 -3.31 3.30 -1.03
CA LYS A 184 -3.49 4.13 0.17
C LYS A 184 -2.67 5.42 0.08
N ALA A 185 -1.39 5.34 -0.27
CA ALA A 185 -0.51 6.50 -0.41
C ALA A 185 -1.02 7.49 -1.46
N ASN A 186 -1.50 7.00 -2.60
CA ASN A 186 -2.09 7.83 -3.65
C ASN A 186 -3.38 8.54 -3.17
N ASN A 187 -4.28 7.81 -2.49
CA ASN A 187 -5.51 8.41 -1.98
C ASN A 187 -5.23 9.51 -0.94
N GLU A 188 -4.25 9.28 -0.06
CA GLU A 188 -3.78 10.29 0.89
C GLU A 188 -3.16 11.50 0.18
N ALA A 189 -2.38 11.28 -0.89
CA ALA A 189 -1.78 12.37 -1.66
C ALA A 189 -2.85 13.23 -2.33
N VAL A 190 -3.82 12.60 -3.01
CA VAL A 190 -4.96 13.27 -3.67
C VAL A 190 -5.81 14.05 -2.66
N ALA A 191 -5.99 13.52 -1.45
CA ALA A 191 -6.77 14.19 -0.42
C ALA A 191 -6.07 15.41 0.19
N ARG A 192 -4.73 15.43 0.21
CA ARG A 192 -3.93 16.42 0.95
C ARG A 192 -3.32 17.51 0.07
N TYR A 193 -3.08 17.23 -1.21
CA TYR A 193 -2.29 18.09 -2.08
C TYR A 193 -3.04 18.47 -3.36
N PRO A 194 -2.81 19.67 -3.91
CA PRO A 194 -3.34 20.08 -5.20
C PRO A 194 -2.97 19.10 -6.32
N GLY A 195 -3.88 18.89 -7.27
CA GLY A 195 -3.72 17.92 -8.34
C GLY A 195 -2.48 18.15 -9.22
N ASP A 196 -2.11 19.42 -9.43
CA ASP A 196 -0.92 19.83 -10.19
C ASP A 196 0.41 19.51 -9.46
N SER A 197 0.35 19.13 -8.18
CA SER A 197 1.52 18.72 -7.38
C SER A 197 1.68 17.19 -7.26
N LEU A 198 0.76 16.40 -7.83
CA LEU A 198 0.75 14.92 -7.75
C LEU A 198 1.75 14.21 -8.70
N ARG A 199 2.52 14.99 -9.45
CA ARG A 199 3.68 14.55 -10.23
C ARG A 199 4.77 15.57 -9.98
N ASN A 200 6.02 15.22 -9.68
CA ASN A 200 7.18 16.10 -9.47
C ASN A 200 7.05 17.15 -8.35
N GLY A 201 5.91 17.23 -7.65
CA GLY A 201 5.62 18.24 -6.63
C GLY A 201 5.44 17.63 -5.25
N LYS A 202 4.93 18.43 -4.31
CA LYS A 202 4.72 18.00 -2.90
C LYS A 202 3.82 16.77 -2.77
N GLY A 203 2.74 16.69 -3.54
CA GLY A 203 1.84 15.54 -3.51
C GLY A 203 2.53 14.26 -3.97
N ASP A 204 3.41 14.36 -4.96
CA ASP A 204 4.21 13.25 -5.44
C ASP A 204 5.24 12.79 -4.41
N ALA A 205 6.04 13.73 -3.89
CA ALA A 205 7.03 13.45 -2.85
C ALA A 205 6.40 12.78 -1.61
N PHE A 206 5.24 13.28 -1.18
CA PHE A 206 4.46 12.66 -0.12
C PHE A 206 4.02 11.24 -0.47
N ARG A 207 3.54 11.00 -1.70
CA ARG A 207 3.09 9.68 -2.16
C ARG A 207 4.22 8.66 -2.11
N HIS A 208 5.41 8.99 -2.62
CA HIS A 208 6.59 8.11 -2.61
C HIS A 208 7.07 7.79 -1.19
N CYS A 209 7.17 8.82 -0.33
CA CYS A 209 7.48 8.64 1.09
C CYS A 209 6.46 7.73 1.78
N SER A 210 5.17 8.00 1.59
CA SER A 210 4.09 7.27 2.23
C SER A 210 4.03 5.82 1.78
N TRP A 211 4.19 5.57 0.48
CA TRP A 211 4.20 4.22 -0.08
C TRP A 211 5.32 3.39 0.53
N ASN A 212 6.55 3.92 0.58
CA ASN A 212 7.69 3.22 1.16
C ASN A 212 7.59 3.05 2.68
N ALA A 213 7.01 4.02 3.40
CA ALA A 213 6.77 3.90 4.84
C ALA A 213 5.77 2.78 5.15
N LEU A 214 4.65 2.74 4.42
CA LEU A 214 3.62 1.71 4.56
C LEU A 214 4.16 0.33 4.19
N MET A 215 4.89 0.20 3.08
CA MET A 215 5.56 -1.06 2.72
C MET A 215 6.52 -1.51 3.82
N THR A 216 7.39 -0.62 4.30
CA THR A 216 8.37 -0.97 5.32
C THR A 216 7.72 -1.46 6.61
N ILE A 217 6.61 -0.86 7.03
CA ILE A 217 5.86 -1.30 8.20
C ILE A 217 5.28 -2.72 8.01
N ARG A 218 4.82 -3.04 6.80
CA ARG A 218 4.09 -4.29 6.51
C ARG A 218 5.01 -5.45 6.14
N ILE A 219 5.99 -5.21 5.29
CA ILE A 219 6.87 -6.23 4.67
C ILE A 219 8.37 -6.01 4.96
N GLY A 220 8.72 -4.98 5.73
CA GLY A 220 10.10 -4.67 6.08
C GLY A 220 10.84 -3.85 5.01
N SER A 221 11.97 -3.25 5.41
CA SER A 221 12.70 -2.29 4.57
C SER A 221 13.30 -2.91 3.31
N ASN A 222 13.78 -4.16 3.38
CA ASN A 222 14.41 -4.82 2.24
C ASN A 222 13.40 -5.14 1.13
N GLY A 223 12.21 -5.65 1.49
CA GLY A 223 11.13 -5.85 0.53
C GLY A 223 10.67 -4.53 -0.08
N ALA A 224 10.44 -3.51 0.75
CA ALA A 224 10.05 -2.18 0.29
C ALA A 224 11.06 -1.56 -0.70
N GLU A 225 12.35 -1.70 -0.42
CA GLU A 225 13.42 -1.20 -1.29
C GLU A 225 13.43 -1.89 -2.65
N ARG A 226 13.34 -3.23 -2.67
CA ARG A 226 13.40 -3.99 -3.91
C ARG A 226 12.19 -3.72 -4.80
N ILE A 227 11.01 -3.60 -4.20
CA ILE A 227 9.77 -3.28 -4.93
C ILE A 227 9.80 -1.84 -5.45
N ALA A 228 10.13 -0.85 -4.62
CA ALA A 228 10.17 0.54 -5.04
C ALA A 228 11.24 0.79 -6.11
N THR A 229 12.43 0.19 -5.95
CA THR A 229 13.50 0.35 -6.95
C THR A 229 13.13 -0.33 -8.28
N ASN A 230 12.48 -1.49 -8.25
CA ASN A 230 11.92 -2.14 -9.45
C ASN A 230 10.89 -1.24 -10.16
N HIS A 231 10.04 -0.52 -9.41
CA HIS A 231 9.09 0.44 -9.96
C HIS A 231 9.80 1.57 -10.71
N GLU A 232 10.79 2.21 -10.08
CA GLU A 232 11.54 3.30 -10.74
C GLU A 232 12.36 2.78 -11.94
N THR A 233 12.86 1.55 -11.87
CA THR A 233 13.64 0.91 -12.95
C THR A 233 12.78 0.63 -14.18
N ILE A 234 11.57 0.10 -14.00
CA ILE A 234 10.69 -0.30 -15.11
C ILE A 234 9.88 0.89 -15.64
N GLY A 235 9.58 1.88 -14.79
CA GLY A 235 8.89 3.10 -15.20
C GLY A 235 9.65 3.92 -16.24
N ASP A 236 10.98 3.78 -16.31
CA ASP A 236 11.89 4.44 -17.27
C ASP A 236 11.62 5.96 -17.38
N GLY A 237 11.38 6.59 -16.23
CA GLY A 237 11.17 8.02 -16.12
C GLY A 237 12.45 8.82 -16.40
N PRO A 238 12.34 10.14 -16.64
CA PRO A 238 13.50 11.03 -16.67
C PRO A 238 14.40 10.85 -15.44
N ALA A 239 15.72 10.90 -15.63
CA ALA A 239 16.68 10.60 -14.57
C ALA A 239 16.54 11.50 -13.33
N ASP A 240 16.12 12.75 -13.50
CA ASP A 240 15.85 13.68 -12.40
C ASP A 240 14.57 13.35 -11.63
N GLU A 241 13.52 12.86 -12.30
CA GLU A 241 12.32 12.33 -11.67
C GLU A 241 12.66 11.06 -10.87
N ASN A 242 13.34 10.08 -11.49
CA ASN A 242 13.74 8.85 -10.81
C ASN A 242 14.62 9.12 -9.57
N ALA A 243 15.56 10.08 -9.65
CA ALA A 243 16.40 10.46 -8.51
C ALA A 243 15.58 11.11 -7.38
N MET A 244 14.56 11.93 -7.72
CA MET A 244 13.63 12.49 -6.74
C MET A 244 12.84 11.38 -6.04
N ASP A 245 12.33 10.42 -6.82
CA ASP A 245 11.50 9.33 -6.33
C ASP A 245 12.31 8.35 -5.48
N LEU A 246 13.50 7.93 -5.92
CA LEU A 246 14.43 7.11 -5.14
C LEU A 246 14.81 7.76 -3.80
N PHE A 247 15.05 9.07 -3.79
CA PHE A 247 15.28 9.82 -2.56
C PHE A 247 14.06 9.73 -1.64
N ASN A 248 12.88 10.09 -2.13
CA ASN A 248 11.65 10.12 -1.32
C ASN A 248 11.24 8.71 -0.84
N ASN A 249 11.48 7.70 -1.66
CA ASN A 249 11.31 6.28 -1.32
C ASN A 249 12.21 5.90 -0.13
N ALA A 250 13.51 6.23 -0.16
CA ALA A 250 14.43 5.94 0.93
C ALA A 250 14.04 6.64 2.24
N GLN A 251 13.59 7.91 2.16
CA GLN A 251 13.06 8.64 3.31
C GLN A 251 11.81 7.95 3.91
N GLY A 252 10.92 7.47 3.05
CA GLY A 252 9.78 6.67 3.44
C GLY A 252 10.18 5.40 4.20
N ARG A 253 11.19 4.66 3.70
CA ARG A 253 11.71 3.47 4.39
C ARG A 253 12.28 3.79 5.77
N GLN A 254 13.03 4.90 5.89
CA GLN A 254 13.55 5.38 7.16
C GLN A 254 12.43 5.67 8.17
N ILE A 255 11.35 6.32 7.73
CA ILE A 255 10.17 6.59 8.56
C ILE A 255 9.48 5.28 8.96
N GLY A 256 9.21 4.40 7.99
CA GLY A 256 8.51 3.14 8.24
C GLY A 256 9.27 2.22 9.19
N ALA A 257 10.60 2.22 9.15
CA ALA A 257 11.44 1.44 10.06
C ALA A 257 11.22 1.85 11.53
N GLY A 258 10.97 3.13 11.80
CA GLY A 258 10.64 3.62 13.14
C GLY A 258 9.31 3.11 13.69
N PHE A 259 8.40 2.64 12.83
CA PHE A 259 7.07 2.15 13.20
C PHE A 259 6.86 0.66 12.94
N ILE A 260 7.90 -0.08 12.57
CA ILE A 260 7.77 -1.51 12.22
C ILE A 260 7.23 -2.37 13.37
N ASN A 261 7.53 -2.00 14.62
CA ASN A 261 7.09 -2.73 15.81
C ASN A 261 5.69 -2.32 16.27
N SER A 262 5.36 -1.03 16.21
CA SER A 262 4.06 -0.51 16.63
C SER A 262 2.97 -0.69 15.57
N LYS A 263 3.37 -0.87 14.30
CA LYS A 263 2.49 -0.86 13.13
C LYS A 263 1.67 0.43 12.99
N ASP A 264 2.19 1.54 13.51
CA ASP A 264 1.52 2.83 13.49
C ASP A 264 1.70 3.55 12.15
N GLU A 265 0.91 3.13 11.16
CA GLU A 265 0.87 3.74 9.84
C GLU A 265 0.39 5.20 9.87
N THR A 266 -0.48 5.56 10.80
CA THR A 266 -1.03 6.92 10.91
C THR A 266 0.07 7.90 11.24
N SER A 267 0.92 7.57 12.23
CA SER A 267 2.08 8.38 12.57
C SER A 267 3.10 8.44 11.44
N ALA A 268 3.35 7.33 10.73
CA ALA A 268 4.25 7.32 9.57
C ALA A 268 3.78 8.28 8.46
N LEU A 269 2.49 8.25 8.11
CA LEU A 269 1.88 9.17 7.14
C LEU A 269 1.94 10.63 7.61
N ALA A 270 1.74 10.87 8.91
CA ALA A 270 1.88 12.21 9.50
C ALA A 270 3.31 12.75 9.36
N ILE A 271 4.33 11.91 9.58
CA ILE A 271 5.73 12.31 9.39
C ILE A 271 6.04 12.56 7.91
N CYS A 272 5.59 11.72 6.98
CA CYS A 272 5.76 12.00 5.55
C CYS A 272 5.15 13.34 5.15
N ALA A 273 3.95 13.68 5.65
CA ALA A 273 3.33 14.97 5.40
C ALA A 273 4.13 16.14 6.02
N LEU A 274 4.62 15.97 7.25
CA LEU A 274 5.48 16.95 7.92
C LEU A 274 6.77 17.18 7.13
N TRP A 275 7.46 16.12 6.72
CA TRP A 275 8.71 16.20 5.96
C TRP A 275 8.50 16.83 4.58
N THR A 276 7.37 16.56 3.94
CA THR A 276 6.96 17.25 2.70
C THR A 276 6.85 18.76 2.94
N ASN A 277 6.18 19.18 4.01
CA ASN A 277 5.93 20.59 4.30
C ASN A 277 7.19 21.35 4.77
N LEU A 278 8.10 20.66 5.45
CA LEU A 278 9.39 21.20 5.88
C LEU A 278 10.47 21.19 4.79
N GLY A 279 10.17 20.68 3.58
CA GLY A 279 11.16 20.60 2.49
C GLY A 279 12.25 19.55 2.74
N ARG A 280 11.96 18.51 3.53
CA ARG A 280 12.87 17.37 3.78
C ARG A 280 12.73 16.26 2.75
N LEU A 281 11.70 16.33 1.91
CA LEU A 281 11.50 15.52 0.72
C LEU A 281 11.86 16.35 -0.52
N LYS A 282 12.29 15.68 -1.59
CA LYS A 282 12.66 16.34 -2.85
C LYS A 282 11.43 16.56 -3.74
N THR A 283 11.39 17.70 -4.41
CA THR A 283 10.46 18.04 -5.48
C THR A 283 11.25 18.66 -6.64
N LEU A 284 10.70 18.65 -7.86
CA LEU A 284 11.26 19.36 -9.02
C LEU A 284 10.46 20.62 -9.39
N LYS A 285 9.43 20.94 -8.60
CA LYS A 285 8.61 22.15 -8.69
C LYS A 285 8.06 22.57 -7.34
#